data_AF-A0A081NBW5-F1
#
_entry.id   AF-A0A081NBW5-F1
#
_cell.length_a   1.000
_cell.length_b   1.000
_cell.length_c   1.000
_cell.angle_alpha   90.00
_cell.angle_beta   90.00
_cell.angle_gamma   90.00
#
_symmetry.space_group_name_H-M   'P 1'
#
loop_
_entity.id
_entity.type
_entity.pdbx_description
1 polymer ?
#
loop_
_entity_poly.entity_id
_entity_poly.type
_entity_poly.pdbx_seq_one_letter_code
_entity_poly.pdbx_strand_id
1 'polypeptide(L)'
;MLSVIRYSRRLFLLLTLLLPAGNGWSDNFSSQAVQAVTHWLEPRANELAESLEASHFKVSVEPPPGRIKLSRCPTAPRVKLLTRLAPGRQSLRVICHEQNNQSLMVHAYISLFVPVIVSRQRIQKGALITENNSLWQTLDISHLKQGYFRDIAPLKGLPALRTIKPGQVLTPEMFLSSHQDAENSGIAE
;
A
#
# COMPACT_ATOMS: atom_id res chain seq x y z
N MET A 1 13.61 9.93 -74.79
CA MET A 1 12.44 10.16 -75.68
C MET A 1 11.65 8.86 -75.73
N LEU A 2 10.62 8.67 -74.91
CA LEU A 2 9.22 9.11 -75.05
C LEU A 2 8.32 8.06 -75.75
N SER A 3 7.50 7.37 -74.95
CA SER A 3 6.14 6.89 -75.26
C SER A 3 5.62 6.13 -74.03
N VAL A 4 5.01 6.81 -73.05
CA VAL A 4 3.55 7.08 -72.96
C VAL A 4 2.74 5.79 -72.92
N ILE A 5 2.62 5.19 -71.73
CA ILE A 5 1.60 4.19 -71.41
C ILE A 5 0.42 4.94 -70.77
N ARG A 6 -0.65 5.09 -71.55
CA ARG A 6 -1.98 5.48 -71.10
C ARG A 6 -2.52 4.35 -70.22
N TYR A 7 -2.62 4.54 -68.90
CA TYR A 7 -3.50 3.72 -68.07
C TYR A 7 -4.42 4.60 -67.22
N SER A 8 -5.66 4.60 -67.71
CA SER A 8 -6.94 4.89 -67.08
C SER A 8 -6.97 5.24 -65.58
N ARG A 9 -7.45 6.46 -65.31
CA ARG A 9 -8.26 6.82 -64.14
C ARG A 9 -9.29 5.71 -63.88
N ARG A 10 -9.19 5.02 -62.74
CA ARG A 10 -10.23 4.28 -61.97
C ARG A 10 -9.63 3.02 -61.36
N LEU A 11 -8.87 3.16 -60.26
CA LEU A 11 -8.83 2.16 -59.18
C LEU A 11 -8.07 2.73 -57.96
N PHE A 12 -8.54 3.84 -57.41
CA PHE A 12 -8.01 4.40 -56.16
C PHE A 12 -9.16 4.64 -55.17
N LEU A 13 -9.93 3.60 -54.86
CA LEU A 13 -11.04 3.63 -53.91
C LEU A 13 -11.33 2.23 -53.35
N LEU A 14 -10.36 1.64 -52.65
CA LEU A 14 -10.55 0.48 -51.76
C LEU A 14 -9.66 0.64 -50.51
N LEU A 15 -9.74 1.82 -49.88
CA LEU A 15 -9.15 2.10 -48.57
C LEU A 15 -10.28 2.56 -47.62
N THR A 16 -11.30 1.71 -47.44
CA THR A 16 -12.38 1.96 -46.49
C THR A 16 -12.29 0.99 -45.31
N LEU A 17 -11.72 1.50 -44.23
CA LEU A 17 -12.39 1.56 -42.94
C LEU A 17 -12.72 0.21 -42.26
N LEU A 18 -11.70 -0.48 -41.74
CA LEU A 18 -11.91 -1.31 -40.54
C LEU A 18 -11.93 -0.37 -39.31
N LEU A 19 -13.09 0.19 -39.01
CA LEU A 19 -13.36 0.69 -37.65
C LEU A 19 -13.51 -0.53 -36.74
N PRO A 20 -12.67 -0.73 -35.71
CA PRO A 20 -13.00 -1.67 -34.67
C PRO A 20 -14.29 -1.19 -34.02
N ALA A 21 -15.35 -2.00 -34.11
CA ALA A 21 -16.54 -1.80 -33.30
C ALA A 21 -16.09 -1.76 -31.83
N GLY A 22 -16.19 -0.59 -31.21
CA GLY A 22 -15.84 -0.41 -29.81
C GLY A 22 -16.67 -1.40 -28.99
N ASN A 23 -16.00 -2.39 -28.39
CA ASN A 23 -16.63 -3.26 -27.41
C ASN A 23 -17.26 -2.34 -26.35
N GLY A 24 -18.57 -2.45 -26.12
CA GLY A 24 -19.23 -1.71 -25.05
C GLY A 24 -18.73 -2.22 -23.72
N TRP A 25 -17.87 -1.43 -23.05
CA TRP A 25 -17.45 -1.72 -21.69
C TRP A 25 -18.69 -1.53 -20.82
N SER A 26 -19.30 -2.63 -20.37
CA SER A 26 -20.38 -2.57 -19.40
C SER A 26 -19.76 -2.27 -18.03
N ASP A 27 -19.49 -0.98 -17.79
CA ASP A 27 -19.12 -0.49 -16.46
C ASP A 27 -20.32 -0.65 -15.53
N ASN A 28 -20.16 -1.50 -14.52
CA ASN A 28 -21.13 -1.64 -13.43
C ASN A 28 -20.67 -0.79 -12.24
N PHE A 29 -21.54 -0.60 -11.26
CA PHE A 29 -21.18 0.18 -10.08
C PHE A 29 -20.01 -0.42 -9.28
N SER A 30 -19.80 -1.74 -9.34
CA SER A 30 -18.64 -2.38 -8.69
C SER A 30 -17.31 -1.93 -9.31
N SER A 31 -17.21 -1.83 -10.65
CA SER A 31 -15.98 -1.33 -11.29
C SER A 31 -15.77 0.15 -11.00
N GLN A 32 -16.84 0.96 -11.02
CA GLN A 32 -16.79 2.36 -10.62
C GLN A 32 -16.35 2.53 -9.16
N ALA A 33 -16.80 1.67 -8.25
CA ALA A 33 -16.42 1.72 -6.84
C ALA A 33 -14.93 1.44 -6.64
N VAL A 34 -14.37 0.44 -7.34
CA VAL A 34 -12.92 0.14 -7.30
C VAL A 34 -12.12 1.32 -7.85
N GLN A 35 -12.52 1.90 -8.99
CA GLN A 35 -11.85 3.07 -9.58
C GLN A 35 -11.91 4.29 -8.66
N ALA A 36 -13.09 4.58 -8.09
CA ALA A 36 -13.29 5.71 -7.18
C ALA A 36 -12.43 5.56 -5.91
N VAL A 37 -12.35 4.36 -5.34
CA VAL A 37 -11.51 4.07 -4.17
C VAL A 37 -10.03 4.21 -4.52
N THR A 38 -9.59 3.68 -5.66
CA THR A 38 -8.19 3.77 -6.11
C THR A 38 -7.79 5.24 -6.25
N HIS A 39 -8.55 6.02 -7.00
CA HIS A 39 -8.28 7.44 -7.22
C HIS A 39 -8.31 8.27 -5.91
N TRP A 40 -9.19 7.91 -4.97
CA TRP A 40 -9.27 8.59 -3.68
C TRP A 40 -8.12 8.22 -2.73
N LEU A 41 -7.65 6.96 -2.78
CA LEU A 41 -6.71 6.40 -1.82
C LEU A 41 -5.24 6.60 -2.22
N GLU A 42 -4.93 6.56 -3.51
CA GLU A 42 -3.56 6.75 -4.04
C GLU A 42 -2.85 8.01 -3.53
N PRO A 43 -3.41 9.24 -3.65
CA PRO A 43 -2.72 10.44 -3.16
C PRO A 43 -2.49 10.41 -1.64
N ARG A 44 -3.44 9.85 -0.88
CA ARG A 44 -3.35 9.70 0.57
C ARG A 44 -2.31 8.65 0.99
N ALA A 45 -2.18 7.58 0.21
CA ALA A 45 -1.13 6.59 0.40
C ALA A 45 0.25 7.20 0.09
N ASN A 46 0.34 8.07 -0.92
CA ASN A 46 1.56 8.80 -1.23
C ASN A 46 1.96 9.77 -0.10
N GLU A 47 1.03 10.60 0.39
CA GLU A 47 1.27 11.48 1.55
C GLU A 47 1.75 10.68 2.78
N LEU A 48 1.15 9.52 3.04
CA LEU A 48 1.56 8.64 4.12
C LEU A 48 2.97 8.07 3.87
N ALA A 49 3.28 7.67 2.64
CA ALA A 49 4.60 7.18 2.24
C ALA A 49 5.67 8.25 2.44
N GLU A 50 5.40 9.50 2.06
CA GLU A 50 6.29 10.64 2.28
C GLU A 50 6.52 10.90 3.78
N SER A 51 5.44 10.91 4.58
CA SER A 51 5.53 11.15 6.04
C SER A 51 6.34 10.11 6.80
N LEU A 52 6.41 8.89 6.26
CA LEU A 52 7.14 7.76 6.84
C LEU A 52 8.46 7.48 6.10
N GLU A 53 8.82 8.34 5.14
CA GLU A 53 9.97 8.22 4.24
C GLU A 53 10.10 6.80 3.65
N ALA A 54 8.98 6.26 3.20
CA ALA A 54 8.93 4.97 2.53
C ALA A 54 9.67 5.06 1.19
N SER A 55 10.47 4.04 0.87
CA SER A 55 11.15 3.95 -0.41
C SER A 55 10.18 3.79 -1.58
N HIS A 56 9.06 3.10 -1.35
CA HIS A 56 7.93 3.03 -2.27
C HIS A 56 6.68 2.56 -1.51
N PHE A 57 5.52 2.71 -2.16
CA PHE A 57 4.25 2.21 -1.67
C PHE A 57 3.49 1.43 -2.76
N LYS A 58 2.52 0.64 -2.34
CA LYS A 58 1.58 -0.04 -3.23
C LYS A 58 0.18 0.05 -2.65
N VAL A 59 -0.78 0.42 -3.49
CA VAL A 59 -2.21 0.34 -3.17
C VAL A 59 -2.81 -0.84 -3.92
N SER A 60 -3.59 -1.65 -3.22
CA SER A 60 -4.40 -2.72 -3.81
C SER A 60 -5.84 -2.55 -3.36
N VAL A 61 -6.80 -2.62 -4.28
CA VAL A 61 -8.22 -2.50 -3.98
C VAL A 61 -8.91 -3.81 -4.33
N GLU A 62 -9.59 -4.39 -3.35
CA GLU A 62 -10.35 -5.62 -3.53
C GLU A 62 -11.72 -5.29 -4.14
N PRO A 63 -12.17 -6.01 -5.17
CA PRO A 63 -13.53 -5.90 -5.66
C PRO A 63 -14.54 -6.15 -4.52
N PRO A 64 -15.61 -5.35 -4.41
CA PRO A 64 -16.67 -5.58 -3.43
C PRO A 64 -17.17 -7.03 -3.47
N PRO A 65 -17.43 -7.66 -2.31
CA PRO A 65 -17.96 -9.01 -2.27
C PRO A 65 -19.37 -9.07 -2.86
N GLY A 66 -19.61 -10.07 -3.72
CA GLY A 66 -20.92 -10.37 -4.29
C GLY A 66 -21.08 -9.91 -5.74
N ARG A 67 -21.74 -10.76 -6.55
CA ARG A 67 -22.14 -10.47 -7.94
C ARG A 67 -23.41 -9.62 -7.94
N ILE A 68 -23.41 -8.51 -7.22
CA ILE A 68 -24.58 -7.62 -7.21
C ILE A 68 -24.57 -6.88 -8.55
N LYS A 69 -25.55 -7.17 -9.40
CA LYS A 69 -25.79 -6.44 -10.66
C LYS A 69 -26.35 -5.07 -10.31
N LEU A 70 -25.49 -4.21 -9.79
CA LEU A 70 -25.82 -2.81 -9.53
C LEU A 70 -25.61 -2.04 -10.82
N SER A 71 -26.65 -1.31 -11.21
CA SER A 71 -26.60 -0.37 -12.31
C SER A 71 -25.48 0.63 -12.07
N ARG A 72 -24.85 1.09 -13.15
CA ARG A 72 -23.83 2.14 -13.11
C ARG A 72 -24.36 3.36 -12.36
N CYS A 73 -23.55 3.93 -11.47
CA CYS A 73 -23.85 5.21 -10.85
C CYS A 73 -23.75 6.32 -11.92
N PRO A 74 -24.79 7.16 -12.10
CA PRO A 74 -24.77 8.21 -13.12
C PRO A 74 -23.78 9.34 -12.80
N THR A 75 -23.50 9.56 -11.51
CA THR A 75 -22.53 10.54 -11.01
C THR A 75 -21.30 9.87 -10.42
N ALA A 76 -20.24 10.65 -10.20
CA ALA A 76 -19.04 10.16 -9.52
C ALA A 76 -19.38 9.67 -8.09
N PRO A 77 -19.14 8.40 -7.74
CA PRO A 77 -19.43 7.90 -6.41
C PRO A 77 -18.63 8.63 -5.34
N ARG A 78 -19.24 8.87 -4.18
CA ARG A 78 -18.52 9.43 -3.03
C ARG A 78 -17.84 8.33 -2.23
N VAL A 79 -16.58 8.54 -1.88
CA VAL A 79 -15.78 7.64 -1.06
C VAL A 79 -15.69 8.18 0.37
N LYS A 80 -16.00 7.33 1.35
CA LYS A 80 -15.85 7.61 2.77
C LYS A 80 -14.98 6.53 3.41
N LEU A 81 -13.87 6.92 4.02
CA LEU A 81 -13.04 6.02 4.81
C LEU A 81 -13.75 5.68 6.14
N LEU A 82 -13.77 4.41 6.50
CA LEU A 82 -14.36 3.89 7.74
C LEU A 82 -13.31 3.58 8.81
N THR A 83 -12.05 3.47 8.41
CA THR A 83 -10.89 3.20 9.26
C THR A 83 -10.05 4.47 9.46
N ARG A 84 -9.10 4.45 10.39
CA ARG A 84 -8.02 5.44 10.38
C ARG A 84 -7.10 5.14 9.19
N LEU A 85 -6.75 6.16 8.42
CA LEU A 85 -5.75 6.02 7.35
C LEU A 85 -4.41 5.62 7.97
N ALA A 86 -3.90 4.45 7.59
CA ALA A 86 -2.68 3.87 8.10
C ALA A 86 -2.14 2.81 7.12
N PRO A 87 -0.89 2.33 7.28
CA PRO A 87 -0.42 1.16 6.54
C PRO A 87 -1.30 -0.06 6.85
N GLY A 88 -1.54 -0.90 5.86
CA GLY A 88 -2.37 -2.11 5.97
C GLY A 88 -3.79 -1.95 5.44
N ARG A 89 -4.72 -2.72 6.03
CA ARG A 89 -6.08 -2.85 5.51
C ARG A 89 -6.92 -1.61 5.82
N GLN A 90 -7.54 -1.08 4.77
CA GLN A 90 -8.47 0.04 4.82
C GLN A 90 -9.87 -0.43 4.44
N SER A 91 -10.87 0.03 5.19
CA SER A 91 -12.29 -0.22 4.87
C SER A 91 -12.93 1.08 4.43
N LEU A 92 -13.48 1.09 3.23
CA LEU A 92 -14.10 2.26 2.62
C LEU A 92 -15.57 1.97 2.30
N ARG A 93 -16.41 3.00 2.40
CA ARG A 93 -17.77 3.00 1.91
C ARG A 93 -17.85 3.86 0.66
N VAL A 94 -18.38 3.29 -0.42
CA VAL A 94 -18.66 4.00 -1.67
C VAL A 94 -20.16 4.21 -1.77
N ILE A 95 -20.59 5.44 -2.03
CA ILE A 95 -22.00 5.86 -2.00
C ILE A 95 -22.38 6.47 -3.35
N CYS A 96 -23.50 6.02 -3.92
CA CYS A 96 -24.14 6.62 -5.09
C CYS A 96 -25.46 7.29 -4.68
N HIS A 97 -25.57 8.61 -4.80
CA HIS A 97 -26.73 9.35 -4.28
C HIS A 97 -27.98 9.29 -5.18
N GLU A 98 -27.83 9.10 -6.50
CA GLU A 98 -28.97 9.18 -7.44
C GLU A 98 -29.77 7.88 -7.59
N GLN A 99 -29.17 6.73 -7.24
CA GLN A 99 -29.82 5.42 -7.34
C GLN A 99 -30.13 4.86 -5.96
N ASN A 100 -31.22 5.34 -5.34
CA ASN A 100 -31.73 4.85 -4.06
C ASN A 100 -30.67 4.86 -2.92
N ASN A 101 -29.73 5.81 -2.98
CA ASN A 101 -28.62 5.94 -2.02
C ASN A 101 -27.85 4.63 -1.79
N GLN A 102 -27.65 3.84 -2.84
CA GLN A 102 -26.91 2.58 -2.77
C GLN A 102 -25.49 2.81 -2.23
N SER A 103 -25.05 1.90 -1.37
CA SER A 103 -23.67 1.93 -0.86
C SER A 103 -23.03 0.55 -0.87
N LEU A 104 -21.73 0.54 -1.14
CA LEU A 104 -20.89 -0.64 -1.15
C LEU A 104 -19.75 -0.48 -0.16
N MET A 105 -19.39 -1.58 0.49
CA MET A 105 -18.15 -1.67 1.25
C MET A 105 -17.06 -2.18 0.33
N VAL A 106 -15.94 -1.47 0.30
CA VAL A 106 -14.75 -1.79 -0.48
C VAL A 106 -13.58 -1.90 0.47
N HIS A 107 -12.78 -2.96 0.31
CA HIS A 107 -11.55 -3.10 1.06
C HIS A 107 -10.37 -2.72 0.18
N ALA A 108 -9.40 -2.05 0.77
CA ALA A 108 -8.14 -1.75 0.13
C ALA A 108 -6.98 -2.06 1.08
N TYR A 109 -5.78 -2.15 0.54
CA TYR A 109 -4.55 -2.42 1.27
C TYR A 109 -3.49 -1.41 0.85
N ILE A 110 -2.87 -0.77 1.84
CA ILE A 110 -1.73 0.13 1.65
C ILE A 110 -0.47 -0.57 2.17
N SER A 111 0.37 -1.04 1.26
CA SER A 111 1.71 -1.54 1.58
C SER A 111 2.70 -0.40 1.52
N LEU A 112 3.50 -0.22 2.57
CA LEU A 112 4.57 0.78 2.62
C LEU A 112 5.89 0.08 2.88
N PHE A 113 6.88 0.35 2.03
CA PHE A 113 8.18 -0.29 2.11
C PHE A 113 9.18 0.69 2.68
N VAL A 114 9.59 0.49 3.94
CA VAL A 114 10.49 1.41 4.65
C VAL A 114 11.76 0.68 5.10
N PRO A 115 12.91 1.37 5.20
CA PRO A 115 14.10 0.80 5.80
C PRO A 115 13.87 0.60 7.31
N VAL A 116 14.04 -0.63 7.78
CA VAL A 116 13.94 -1.00 9.20
C VAL A 116 15.20 -1.73 9.66
N ILE A 117 15.46 -1.70 10.97
CA ILE A 117 16.55 -2.48 11.56
C ILE A 117 16.10 -3.92 11.79
N VAL A 118 16.89 -4.87 11.28
CA VAL A 118 16.73 -6.30 11.51
C VAL A 118 17.98 -6.90 12.14
N SER A 119 17.82 -8.04 12.77
CA SER A 119 18.92 -8.84 13.32
C SER A 119 19.74 -9.48 12.19
N ARG A 120 21.06 -9.22 12.14
CA ARG A 120 21.98 -9.86 11.17
C ARG A 120 22.25 -11.33 11.49
N GLN A 121 22.32 -11.64 12.77
CA GLN A 121 22.68 -12.94 13.33
C GLN A 121 21.93 -13.16 14.63
N ARG A 122 21.88 -14.40 15.13
CA ARG A 122 21.19 -14.71 16.38
C ARG A 122 21.73 -13.83 17.52
N ILE A 123 20.83 -13.13 18.21
CA ILE A 123 21.15 -12.32 19.38
C ILE A 123 20.60 -13.06 20.59
N GLN A 124 21.47 -13.48 21.50
CA GLN A 124 21.04 -14.19 22.71
C GLN A 124 20.39 -13.23 23.70
N LYS A 125 19.56 -13.75 24.60
CA LYS A 125 19.04 -12.99 25.74
C LYS A 125 20.22 -12.37 26.53
N GLY A 126 20.10 -11.11 26.90
CA GLY A 126 21.11 -10.33 27.61
C GLY A 126 22.21 -9.75 26.72
N ALA A 127 22.33 -10.20 25.46
CA ALA A 127 23.34 -9.67 24.55
C ALA A 127 22.97 -8.24 24.11
N LEU A 128 23.99 -7.41 23.90
CA LEU A 128 23.84 -6.02 23.49
C LEU A 128 23.63 -5.89 21.98
N ILE A 129 22.83 -4.91 21.56
CA ILE A 129 22.72 -4.53 20.15
C ILE A 129 23.93 -3.69 19.74
N THR A 130 24.51 -4.05 18.59
CA THR A 130 25.67 -3.40 17.97
C THR A 130 25.46 -3.29 16.46
N GLU A 131 26.24 -2.44 15.81
CA GLU A 131 26.24 -2.30 14.35
C GLU A 131 26.65 -3.62 13.64
N ASN A 132 27.42 -4.48 14.31
CA ASN A 132 27.87 -5.74 13.75
C ASN A 132 26.80 -6.84 13.78
N ASN A 133 25.81 -6.75 14.67
CA ASN A 133 24.75 -7.77 14.83
C ASN A 133 23.37 -7.31 14.32
N SER A 134 23.30 -6.13 13.71
CA SER A 134 22.10 -5.57 13.10
C SER A 134 22.41 -5.06 11.69
N LEU A 135 21.37 -4.87 10.88
CA LEU A 135 21.47 -4.29 9.55
C LEU A 135 20.15 -3.66 9.14
N TRP A 136 20.20 -2.81 8.11
CA TRP A 136 19.02 -2.21 7.50
C TRP A 136 18.44 -3.12 6.42
N GLN A 137 17.11 -3.26 6.44
CA GLN A 137 16.38 -3.96 5.40
C GLN A 137 15.10 -3.21 5.06
N THR A 138 14.83 -3.01 3.77
CA THR A 138 13.55 -2.44 3.32
C THR A 138 12.47 -3.51 3.35
N LEU A 139 11.44 -3.30 4.17
CA LEU A 139 10.36 -4.26 4.39
C LEU A 139 8.98 -3.59 4.34
N ASP A 140 7.96 -4.38 4.03
CA ASP A 140 6.57 -3.92 4.11
C ASP A 140 6.13 -3.80 5.58
N ILE A 141 5.88 -2.57 6.02
CA ILE A 141 5.50 -2.27 7.41
C ILE A 141 4.00 -2.41 7.66
N SER A 142 3.19 -2.63 6.63
CA SER A 142 1.73 -2.81 6.76
C SER A 142 1.34 -4.01 7.63
N HIS A 143 2.26 -4.95 7.82
CA HIS A 143 2.12 -6.11 8.69
C HIS A 143 2.77 -5.94 10.08
N LEU A 144 3.55 -4.87 10.31
CA LEU A 144 4.31 -4.67 11.55
C LEU A 144 3.47 -3.94 12.60
N LYS A 145 2.89 -4.70 13.52
CA LYS A 145 2.03 -4.15 14.60
C LYS A 145 2.78 -3.69 15.84
N GLN A 146 3.98 -4.22 16.06
CA GLN A 146 4.75 -4.05 17.30
C GLN A 146 5.72 -2.86 17.25
N GLY A 147 5.55 -1.97 16.26
CA GLY A 147 6.54 -0.94 15.94
C GLY A 147 7.80 -1.50 15.29
N TYR A 148 8.71 -0.62 14.95
CA TYR A 148 9.99 -0.95 14.32
C TYR A 148 10.98 0.20 14.54
N PHE A 149 12.27 -0.09 14.43
CA PHE A 149 13.30 0.94 14.48
C PHE A 149 13.75 1.32 13.07
N ARG A 150 13.88 2.63 12.86
CA ARG A 150 14.49 3.25 11.69
C ARG A 150 15.82 3.90 12.03
N ASP A 151 16.43 3.54 13.16
CA ASP A 151 17.79 3.93 13.54
C ASP A 151 18.27 2.93 14.60
N ILE A 152 19.56 2.58 14.55
CA ILE A 152 20.22 1.76 15.55
C ILE A 152 20.62 2.56 16.79
N ALA A 153 20.79 3.88 16.69
CA ALA A 153 21.20 4.74 17.81
C ALA A 153 20.42 4.49 19.12
N PRO A 154 19.07 4.43 19.13
CA PRO A 154 18.32 4.17 20.36
C PRO A 154 18.45 2.74 20.89
N LEU A 155 18.96 1.80 20.09
CA LEU A 155 19.14 0.40 20.46
C LEU A 155 20.55 0.08 20.95
N LYS A 156 21.54 0.88 20.55
CA LYS A 156 22.95 0.57 20.77
C LYS A 156 23.24 0.45 22.26
N GLY A 157 23.76 -0.70 22.66
CA GLY A 157 24.06 -1.00 24.07
C GLY A 157 22.86 -1.43 24.92
N LEU A 158 21.65 -1.54 24.36
CA LEU A 158 20.52 -2.13 25.09
C LEU A 158 20.61 -3.66 25.11
N PRO A 159 20.35 -4.31 26.26
CA PRO A 159 20.31 -5.76 26.34
C PRO A 159 18.99 -6.32 25.78
N ALA A 160 19.10 -7.39 25.00
CA ALA A 160 17.92 -8.11 24.51
C ALA A 160 17.20 -8.87 25.66
N LEU A 161 15.90 -8.66 25.81
CA LEU A 161 15.07 -9.32 26.83
C LEU A 161 14.85 -10.82 26.55
N ARG A 162 15.02 -11.22 25.29
CA ARG A 162 14.84 -12.59 24.78
C ARG A 162 15.79 -12.87 23.62
N THR A 163 15.88 -14.13 23.22
CA THR A 163 16.65 -14.51 22.02
C THR A 163 15.94 -14.02 20.76
N ILE A 164 16.67 -13.32 19.89
CA ILE A 164 16.19 -12.78 18.61
C ILE A 164 16.80 -13.61 17.48
N LYS A 165 15.96 -14.03 16.53
CA LYS A 165 16.39 -14.85 15.39
C LYS A 165 17.03 -13.98 14.30
N PRO A 166 17.97 -14.52 13.50
CA PRO A 166 18.46 -13.84 12.30
C PRO A 166 17.30 -13.43 11.38
N GLY A 167 17.39 -12.25 10.77
CA GLY A 167 16.39 -11.68 9.87
C GLY A 167 15.13 -11.15 10.56
N GLN A 168 15.02 -11.25 11.89
CA GLN A 168 13.87 -10.73 12.63
C GLN A 168 13.96 -9.20 12.75
N VAL A 169 12.84 -8.52 12.50
CA VAL A 169 12.70 -7.07 12.72
C VAL A 169 12.89 -6.77 14.20
N LEU A 170 13.73 -5.79 14.51
CA LEU A 170 13.93 -5.32 15.87
C LEU A 170 12.75 -4.44 16.26
N THR A 171 12.08 -4.79 17.37
CA THR A 171 10.90 -4.09 17.87
C THR A 171 11.13 -3.62 19.31
N PRO A 172 10.52 -2.52 19.77
CA PRO A 172 10.75 -1.98 21.12
C PRO A 172 10.59 -3.00 22.26
N GLU A 173 9.60 -3.89 22.19
CA GLU A 173 9.33 -4.93 23.19
C GLU A 173 10.46 -5.99 23.35
N MET A 174 11.50 -5.95 22.52
CA MET A 174 12.64 -6.86 22.62
C MET A 174 13.75 -6.35 23.53
N PHE A 175 13.70 -5.08 23.94
CA PHE A 175 14.80 -4.41 24.63
C PHE A 175 14.33 -3.81 25.94
N LEU A 176 15.22 -3.85 26.93
CA LEU A 176 15.02 -3.11 28.18
C LEU A 176 15.25 -1.63 27.88
N SER A 177 14.26 -0.77 28.13
CA SER A 177 14.45 0.67 28.01
C SER A 177 15.28 1.17 29.21
N SER A 178 16.34 1.93 28.96
CA SER A 178 17.24 2.46 29.99
C SER A 178 16.62 3.54 30.91
N HIS A 179 15.29 3.70 30.89
CA HIS A 179 14.55 4.68 31.70
C HIS A 179 13.67 4.07 32.80
N GLN A 180 13.55 2.74 32.90
CA GLN A 180 12.65 2.12 33.89
C GLN A 180 13.36 1.58 35.14
N ASP A 181 14.70 1.50 35.15
CA ASP A 181 15.43 0.82 36.23
C ASP A 181 16.07 1.76 37.26
N ALA A 182 16.15 3.07 36.96
CA ALA A 182 16.68 4.05 37.91
C ALA A 182 15.67 4.45 39.00
N GLU A 183 14.36 4.32 38.73
CA GLU A 183 13.31 4.77 39.67
C GLU A 183 12.86 3.66 40.64
N ASN A 184 13.13 2.38 40.33
CA ASN A 184 12.75 1.26 41.20
C ASN A 184 13.90 0.74 42.08
N SER A 185 15.02 1.48 42.16
CA SER A 185 16.17 1.18 43.03
C SER A 185 16.24 2.06 44.29
N GLY A 186 15.21 2.88 44.55
CA GLY A 186 15.03 3.63 45.81
C GLY A 186 14.51 2.73 46.92
N ILE A 187 15.40 1.93 47.48
CA ILE A 187 15.20 1.18 48.73
C ILE A 187 15.12 2.18 49.89
N ALA A 188 14.11 1.95 50.75
CA ALA A 188 13.99 2.33 52.15
C ALA A 188 15.11 3.18 52.78
N GLU A 189 14.70 4.33 53.32
CA GLU A 189 15.15 4.83 54.63
C GLU A 189 13.93 5.11 55.50
#